data_AF-A0A2I0X6K9-F1
#
_entry.id   AF-A0A2I0X6K9-F1
#
_cell.length_a   1.000
_cell.length_b   1.000
_cell.length_c   1.000
_cell.angle_alpha   90.00
_cell.angle_beta   90.00
_cell.angle_gamma   90.00
#
_symmetry.space_group_name_H-M   'P 1'
#
loop_
_entity.id
_entity.type
_entity.pdbx_description
1 polymer ?
#
loop_
_entity_poly.entity_id
_entity_poly.type
_entity_poly.pdbx_seq_one_letter_code
_entity_poly.pdbx_strand_id
1 'polypeptide(L)'
;MAVTGKLKTADNLISRGIVVPSLCTFCSRFPENHNHLFFGCDFSFMILIRMLPELNIFLLRPTIAQIYDFFEHSSTYNRREKDFGCLSISCIIYYIWKERNCRRFSGVCINSVKVICTISNAIRLKTAKWKTKDMLLERFSGI
;
A
#
# COMPACT_ATOMS: atom_id res chain seq x y z
N MET A 1 3.90 10.74 6.47
CA MET A 1 3.38 11.44 5.26
C MET A 1 2.11 10.80 4.72
N ALA A 2 2.10 9.48 4.45
CA ALA A 2 0.89 8.78 4.03
C ALA A 2 -0.18 8.78 5.14
N VAL A 3 0.13 8.22 6.31
CA VAL A 3 -0.77 8.20 7.49
C VAL A 3 -1.38 9.58 7.83
N THR A 4 -0.60 10.66 7.67
CA THR A 4 -1.03 12.03 7.98
C THR A 4 -1.88 12.68 6.87
N GLY A 5 -2.20 11.98 5.79
CA GLY A 5 -2.99 12.51 4.67
C GLY A 5 -2.30 13.60 3.84
N LYS A 6 -0.99 13.81 3.98
CA LYS A 6 -0.25 14.94 3.39
C LYS A 6 0.33 14.66 2.00
N LEU A 7 -0.07 13.57 1.35
CA LEU A 7 0.38 13.23 0.00
C LEU A 7 -0.29 14.15 -1.03
N LYS A 8 0.38 14.40 -2.16
CA LYS A 8 -0.10 15.30 -3.24
C LYS A 8 -1.16 14.62 -4.14
N THR A 9 -2.19 14.09 -3.52
CA THR A 9 -3.39 13.54 -4.17
C THR A 9 -4.16 14.65 -4.88
N ALA A 10 -5.01 14.30 -5.84
CA ALA A 10 -5.77 15.30 -6.60
C ALA A 10 -6.61 16.19 -5.68
N ASP A 11 -7.26 15.63 -4.66
CA ASP A 11 -7.99 16.40 -3.64
C ASP A 11 -7.12 17.49 -2.97
N ASN A 12 -5.91 17.15 -2.56
CA ASN A 12 -4.95 18.00 -1.86
C ASN A 12 -4.29 19.03 -2.78
N LEU A 13 -4.22 18.76 -4.08
CA LEU A 13 -3.75 19.70 -5.08
C LEU A 13 -4.85 20.71 -5.43
N ILE A 14 -6.08 20.23 -5.63
CA ILE A 14 -7.26 21.06 -5.92
C ILE A 14 -7.56 21.99 -4.73
N SER A 15 -7.48 21.50 -3.49
CA SER A 15 -7.67 22.34 -2.29
C SER A 15 -6.63 23.46 -2.14
N ARG A 16 -5.50 23.35 -2.84
CA ARG A 16 -4.44 24.37 -2.91
C ARG A 16 -4.52 25.23 -4.17
N GLY A 17 -5.61 25.12 -4.95
CA GLY A 17 -5.82 25.88 -6.18
C GLY A 17 -5.05 25.36 -7.40
N ILE A 18 -4.44 24.17 -7.32
CA ILE A 18 -3.73 23.56 -8.46
C ILE A 18 -4.71 22.73 -9.27
N VAL A 19 -4.97 23.15 -10.51
CA VAL A 19 -5.88 22.46 -11.43
C VAL A 19 -5.27 21.16 -11.89
N VAL A 20 -5.88 20.04 -11.50
CA VAL A 20 -5.46 18.69 -11.91
C VAL A 20 -6.69 17.80 -12.12
N PRO A 21 -6.61 16.73 -12.94
CA PRO A 21 -7.72 15.79 -13.09
C PRO A 21 -8.15 15.20 -11.75
N SER A 22 -9.42 15.35 -11.40
CA SER A 22 -9.96 14.92 -10.10
C SER A 22 -10.10 13.40 -9.99
N LEU A 23 -10.18 12.69 -11.11
CA LEU A 23 -10.37 11.24 -11.14
C LEU A 23 -9.08 10.48 -10.77
N CYS A 24 -9.26 9.32 -10.13
CA CYS A 24 -8.18 8.41 -9.79
C CYS A 24 -7.53 7.83 -11.05
N THR A 25 -6.21 7.93 -11.14
CA THR A 25 -5.41 7.43 -12.27
C THR A 25 -5.45 5.92 -12.44
N PHE A 26 -5.93 5.17 -11.44
CA PHE A 26 -6.03 3.71 -11.51
C PHE A 26 -7.38 3.22 -12.05
N CYS A 27 -8.49 3.74 -11.52
CA CYS A 27 -9.83 3.26 -11.88
C CYS A 27 -10.57 4.18 -12.86
N SER A 28 -10.13 5.44 -12.99
CA SER A 28 -10.78 6.49 -13.80
C SER A 28 -12.28 6.68 -13.53
N ARG A 29 -12.77 6.26 -12.37
CA ARG A 29 -14.20 6.25 -12.01
C ARG A 29 -14.53 7.15 -10.82
N PHE A 30 -13.70 7.11 -9.78
CA PHE A 30 -13.92 7.85 -8.54
C PHE A 30 -12.89 8.97 -8.37
N PRO A 31 -13.23 10.04 -7.63
CA PRO A 31 -12.27 11.08 -7.28
C PRO A 31 -11.05 10.51 -6.52
N GLU A 32 -9.87 11.02 -6.84
CA GLU A 32 -8.64 10.65 -6.18
C GLU A 32 -8.48 11.40 -4.86
N ASN A 33 -8.74 10.68 -3.77
CA ASN A 33 -8.38 11.07 -2.42
C ASN A 33 -7.50 9.99 -1.77
N HIS A 34 -6.98 10.28 -0.58
CA HIS A 34 -6.09 9.37 0.13
C HIS A 34 -6.68 7.97 0.35
N ASN A 35 -7.92 7.91 0.84
CA ASN A 35 -8.59 6.66 1.16
C ASN A 35 -8.87 5.85 -0.10
N HIS A 36 -9.36 6.50 -1.16
CA HIS A 36 -9.60 5.84 -2.44
C HIS A 36 -8.29 5.34 -3.05
N LEU A 37 -7.23 6.15 -3.04
CA LEU A 37 -5.97 5.79 -3.67
C LEU A 37 -5.37 4.50 -3.09
N PHE A 38 -5.42 4.29 -1.78
CA PHE A 38 -4.79 3.12 -1.14
C PHE A 38 -5.75 1.95 -0.90
N PHE A 39 -7.01 2.21 -0.55
CA PHE A 39 -7.95 1.15 -0.16
C PHE A 39 -9.24 1.15 -0.97
N GLY A 40 -9.79 2.31 -1.33
CA GLY A 40 -11.05 2.37 -2.08
C GLY A 40 -10.91 1.99 -3.57
N CYS A 41 -9.71 2.03 -4.13
CA CYS A 41 -9.45 1.66 -5.52
C CYS A 41 -9.22 0.15 -5.63
N ASP A 42 -9.94 -0.51 -6.54
CA ASP A 42 -9.82 -1.96 -6.77
C ASP A 42 -8.41 -2.38 -7.16
N PHE A 43 -7.71 -1.57 -7.96
CA PHE A 43 -6.32 -1.82 -8.35
C PHE A 43 -5.40 -1.90 -7.13
N SER A 44 -5.46 -0.90 -6.27
CA SER A 44 -4.64 -0.81 -5.06
C SER A 44 -5.00 -1.88 -4.04
N PHE A 45 -6.31 -2.10 -3.83
CA PHE A 45 -6.82 -3.07 -2.87
C PHE A 45 -6.46 -4.50 -3.26
N MET A 46 -6.54 -4.83 -4.55
CA MET A 46 -6.12 -6.14 -5.06
C MET A 46 -4.62 -6.40 -4.81
N ILE A 47 -3.76 -5.40 -5.02
CA ILE A 47 -2.31 -5.52 -4.71
C ILE A 47 -2.13 -5.77 -3.22
N LEU A 48 -2.81 -4.99 -2.38
CA LEU A 48 -2.71 -5.08 -0.93
C LEU A 48 -3.12 -6.48 -0.42
N ILE A 49 -4.32 -6.95 -0.78
CA ILE A 49 -4.83 -8.26 -0.34
C ILE A 49 -3.99 -9.42 -0.91
N ARG A 50 -3.48 -9.29 -2.14
CA ARG A 50 -2.64 -10.33 -2.75
C ARG A 50 -1.32 -10.53 -2.02
N MET A 51 -0.76 -9.43 -1.48
CA MET A 51 0.50 -9.43 -0.74
C MET A 51 0.33 -9.68 0.76
N LEU A 52 -0.78 -9.22 1.34
CA LEU A 52 -1.11 -9.37 2.75
C LEU A 52 -2.53 -9.94 2.90
N PRO A 53 -2.70 -11.26 2.74
CA PRO A 53 -3.99 -11.92 2.88
C PRO A 53 -4.61 -11.76 4.27
N GLU A 54 -3.81 -11.44 5.29
CA GLU A 54 -4.26 -11.20 6.67
C GLU A 54 -5.25 -10.03 6.76
N LEU A 55 -5.23 -9.13 5.78
CA LEU A 55 -6.15 -8.00 5.71
C LEU A 55 -7.53 -8.37 5.18
N ASN A 56 -7.77 -9.62 4.76
CA ASN A 56 -9.12 -10.10 4.39
C ASN A 56 -10.04 -10.30 5.60
N ILE A 57 -9.53 -10.23 6.83
CA ILE A 57 -10.37 -10.34 8.03
C ILE A 57 -11.29 -9.14 8.23
N PHE A 58 -10.98 -8.01 7.59
CA PHE A 58 -11.77 -6.80 7.75
C PHE A 58 -13.07 -6.90 6.95
N LEU A 59 -14.21 -6.68 7.61
CA LEU A 59 -15.53 -6.63 6.96
C LEU A 59 -15.65 -5.49 5.94
N LEU A 60 -14.95 -4.38 6.19
CA LEU A 60 -14.92 -3.19 5.35
C LEU A 60 -13.48 -2.86 4.97
N ARG A 61 -13.28 -2.12 3.88
CA ARG A 61 -11.93 -1.71 3.46
C ARG A 61 -11.30 -0.81 4.53
N PRO A 62 -10.18 -1.23 5.15
CA PRO A 62 -9.59 -0.49 6.26
C PRO A 62 -8.86 0.78 5.76
N THR A 63 -8.57 1.69 6.68
CA THR A 63 -7.66 2.82 6.46
C THR A 63 -6.22 2.47 6.81
N ILE A 64 -5.26 3.33 6.46
CA ILE A 64 -3.85 3.10 6.82
C ILE A 64 -3.71 2.94 8.34
N ALA A 65 -4.35 3.81 9.11
CA ALA A 65 -4.27 3.81 10.57
C ALA A 65 -4.81 2.49 11.17
N GLN A 66 -5.99 2.05 10.72
CA GLN A 66 -6.59 0.80 11.19
C GLN A 66 -5.73 -0.44 10.94
N ILE A 67 -4.95 -0.44 9.85
CA ILE A 67 -4.03 -1.56 9.59
C ILE A 67 -2.85 -1.53 10.57
N TYR A 68 -2.27 -0.36 10.83
CA TYR A 68 -1.20 -0.25 11.83
C TYR A 68 -1.71 -0.66 13.21
N ASP A 69 -2.90 -0.19 13.60
CA ASP A 69 -3.54 -0.57 14.85
C ASP A 69 -3.78 -2.08 14.93
N PHE A 70 -4.17 -2.71 13.83
CA PHE A 70 -4.36 -4.17 13.78
C PHE A 70 -3.06 -4.94 14.06
N PHE A 71 -1.95 -4.56 13.43
CA PHE A 71 -0.67 -5.22 13.70
C PHE A 71 -0.18 -4.93 15.12
N GLU A 72 -0.36 -3.70 15.62
CA GLU A 72 0.07 -3.31 16.95
C GLU A 72 -0.68 -4.06 18.06
N HIS A 73 -2.01 -4.18 17.96
CA HIS A 73 -2.85 -4.75 19.01
C HIS A 73 -3.11 -6.26 18.87
N SER A 74 -2.72 -6.87 17.74
CA SER A 74 -2.88 -8.32 17.57
C SER A 74 -1.97 -9.09 18.52
N SER A 75 -2.56 -10.01 19.28
CA SER A 75 -1.87 -10.98 20.14
C SER A 75 -1.29 -12.17 19.37
N THR A 76 -1.71 -12.34 18.11
CA THR A 76 -1.29 -13.44 17.23
C THR A 76 0.11 -13.26 16.67
N TYR A 77 0.62 -12.02 16.64
CA TYR A 77 1.92 -11.69 16.05
C TYR A 77 2.96 -11.37 17.12
N ASN A 78 4.14 -11.95 16.97
CA ASN A 78 5.32 -11.56 17.74
C ASN A 78 5.86 -10.22 17.25
N ARG A 79 6.67 -9.54 18.08
CA ARG A 79 7.24 -8.22 17.76
C ARG A 79 7.87 -8.14 16.36
N ARG A 80 8.63 -9.16 15.95
CA ARG A 80 9.27 -9.23 14.62
C ARG A 80 8.26 -9.35 13.47
N GLU A 81 7.16 -10.07 13.68
CA GLU A 81 6.10 -10.21 12.68
C GLU A 81 5.30 -8.90 12.56
N LYS A 82 5.07 -8.19 13.67
CA LYS A 82 4.48 -6.85 13.67
C LYS A 82 5.37 -5.88 12.88
N ASP A 83 6.66 -5.84 13.18
CA ASP A 83 7.63 -5.01 12.47
C ASP A 83 7.67 -5.33 10.97
N PHE A 84 7.61 -6.62 10.62
CA PHE A 84 7.57 -7.07 9.23
C PHE A 84 6.27 -6.68 8.51
N GLY A 85 5.11 -6.83 9.17
CA GLY A 85 3.82 -6.38 8.64
C GLY A 85 3.81 -4.89 8.38
N CYS A 86 4.23 -4.09 9.36
CA CYS A 86 4.37 -2.64 9.24
C CYS A 86 5.31 -2.22 8.10
N LEU A 87 6.45 -2.90 7.95
CA LEU A 87 7.38 -2.69 6.84
C LEU A 87 6.73 -3.00 5.49
N SER A 88 6.02 -4.13 5.40
CA SER A 88 5.35 -4.59 4.19
C SER A 88 4.28 -3.61 3.74
N ILE A 89 3.43 -3.14 4.65
CA ILE A 89 2.42 -2.11 4.39
C ILE A 89 3.07 -0.80 3.94
N SER A 90 4.14 -0.37 4.62
CA SER A 90 4.90 0.83 4.24
C SER A 90 5.43 0.73 2.81
N CYS A 91 5.98 -0.43 2.43
CA CYS A 91 6.44 -0.70 1.09
C CYS A 91 5.29 -0.68 0.08
N ILE A 92 4.19 -1.36 0.35
CA ILE A 92 3.02 -1.40 -0.54
C ILE A 92 2.49 0.01 -0.80
N ILE A 93 2.25 0.81 0.26
CA ILE A 93 1.78 2.19 0.16
C ILE A 93 2.75 3.03 -0.67
N TYR A 94 4.05 2.91 -0.41
CA TYR A 94 5.07 3.67 -1.14
C TYR A 94 5.07 3.35 -2.65
N TYR A 95 5.04 2.07 -3.01
CA TYR A 95 5.09 1.67 -4.41
C TYR A 95 3.77 1.94 -5.16
N ILE A 96 2.61 1.85 -4.49
CA ILE A 96 1.33 2.33 -5.04
C ILE A 96 1.41 3.83 -5.32
N TRP A 97 1.90 4.61 -4.35
CA TRP A 97 2.10 6.05 -4.52
C TRP A 97 3.06 6.37 -5.66
N LYS A 98 4.18 5.64 -5.75
CA LYS A 98 5.16 5.76 -6.83
C LYS A 98 4.52 5.46 -8.19
N GLU A 99 3.78 4.36 -8.30
CA GLU A 99 3.10 3.95 -9.53
C GLU A 99 2.09 5.01 -9.97
N ARG A 100 1.26 5.53 -9.06
CA ARG A 100 0.35 6.64 -9.36
C ARG A 100 1.10 7.83 -9.95
N ASN A 101 2.22 8.23 -9.36
CA ASN A 101 3.00 9.35 -9.85
C ASN A 101 3.61 9.07 -11.24
N CYS A 102 4.12 7.87 -11.49
CA CYS A 102 4.62 7.47 -12.81
C CYS A 102 3.52 7.54 -13.86
N ARG A 103 2.31 7.03 -13.58
CA ARG A 103 1.18 7.11 -14.52
C ARG A 103 0.77 8.56 -14.79
N ARG A 104 0.77 9.39 -13.76
CA ARG A 104 0.26 10.77 -13.84
C ARG A 104 1.23 11.75 -14.50
N PHE A 105 2.54 11.60 -14.27
CA PHE A 105 3.53 12.58 -14.73
C PHE A 105 4.46 12.05 -15.82
N SER A 106 4.61 10.73 -15.94
CA SER A 106 5.51 10.11 -16.93
C SER A 106 4.76 9.34 -18.02
N GLY A 107 3.45 9.12 -17.88
CA GLY A 107 2.63 8.32 -18.81
C GLY A 107 3.01 6.84 -18.86
N VAL A 108 3.90 6.38 -17.97
CA VAL A 108 4.32 4.98 -17.88
C VAL A 108 3.39 4.25 -16.93
N CYS A 109 2.77 3.18 -17.44
CA CYS A 109 1.88 2.31 -16.67
C CYS A 109 2.47 0.90 -16.64
N ILE A 110 2.63 0.33 -15.44
CA ILE A 110 2.93 -1.10 -15.30
C ILE A 110 1.73 -1.84 -14.73
N ASN A 111 1.57 -3.09 -15.13
CA ASN A 111 0.48 -3.94 -14.64
C ASN A 111 0.66 -4.27 -13.14
N SER A 112 -0.43 -4.67 -12.50
CA SER A 112 -0.47 -5.00 -11.07
C SER A 112 0.54 -6.09 -10.68
N VAL A 113 0.73 -7.10 -11.53
CA VAL A 113 1.68 -8.20 -11.30
C VAL A 113 3.11 -7.68 -11.19
N LYS A 114 3.51 -6.77 -12.09
CA LYS A 114 4.84 -6.16 -12.07
C LYS A 114 5.03 -5.26 -10.85
N VAL A 115 3.98 -4.55 -10.42
CA VAL A 115 4.01 -3.77 -9.18
C VAL A 115 4.23 -4.70 -7.97
N ILE A 116 3.47 -5.79 -7.86
CA ILE A 116 3.60 -6.80 -6.80
C ILE A 116 5.01 -7.37 -6.77
N CYS A 117 5.54 -7.86 -7.91
CA CYS A 117 6.90 -8.40 -7.98
C CYS A 117 7.96 -7.37 -7.53
N THR A 118 7.77 -6.10 -7.90
CA THR A 118 8.68 -5.03 -7.49
C THR A 118 8.64 -4.80 -5.97
N ILE A 119 7.45 -4.81 -5.38
CA ILE A 119 7.27 -4.65 -3.93
C ILE A 119 7.86 -5.86 -3.20
N SER A 120 7.54 -7.08 -3.62
CA SER A 120 8.08 -8.33 -3.07
C SER A 120 9.60 -8.32 -3.05
N ASN A 121 10.23 -7.98 -4.17
CA ASN A 121 11.68 -7.88 -4.24
C ASN A 121 12.23 -6.80 -3.30
N ALA A 122 11.58 -5.64 -3.22
CA ALA A 122 11.98 -4.57 -2.31
C ALA A 122 11.90 -4.97 -0.84
N ILE A 123 10.85 -5.71 -0.44
CA ILE A 123 10.70 -6.22 0.92
C ILE A 123 11.82 -7.23 1.21
N ARG A 124 12.04 -8.20 0.33
CA ARG A 124 13.11 -9.22 0.46
C ARG A 124 14.50 -8.59 0.61
N LEU A 125 14.80 -7.55 -0.16
CA LEU A 125 16.06 -6.81 -0.04
C LEU A 125 16.18 -6.05 1.28
N LYS A 126 15.09 -5.45 1.78
CA LYS A 126 15.05 -4.74 3.06
C LYS A 126 15.16 -5.68 4.26
N THR A 127 14.68 -6.91 4.14
CA THR A 127 14.69 -7.92 5.21
C THR A 127 15.83 -8.92 5.08
N ALA A 128 16.70 -8.78 4.06
CA ALA A 128 17.78 -9.71 3.77
C ALA A 128 18.74 -9.95 4.96
N LYS A 129 18.94 -8.93 5.81
CA LYS A 129 19.81 -9.00 7.00
C LYS A 129 19.10 -9.48 8.27
N TRP A 130 17.81 -9.78 8.20
CA TRP A 130 17.02 -10.17 9.37
C TRP A 130 17.27 -11.65 9.67
N LYS A 131 17.64 -11.95 10.93
CA LYS A 131 17.95 -13.33 11.37
C LYS A 131 16.79 -14.32 11.17
N THR A 132 15.55 -13.85 11.13
CA THR A 132 14.34 -14.68 11.00
C THR A 132 13.60 -14.45 9.67
N LYS A 133 14.31 -14.05 8.61
CA LYS A 133 13.66 -13.70 7.33
C LYS A 133 12.84 -14.86 6.75
N ASP A 134 13.33 -16.10 6.82
CA ASP A 134 12.71 -17.23 6.12
C ASP A 134 11.38 -17.61 6.80
N MET A 135 11.37 -17.65 8.14
CA MET A 135 10.13 -17.82 8.93
C MET A 135 9.11 -16.70 8.67
N LEU A 136 9.56 -15.46 8.49
CA LEU A 136 8.68 -14.34 8.19
C LEU A 136 8.10 -14.45 6.78
N LEU A 137 8.89 -14.85 5.78
CA LEU A 137 8.41 -15.04 4.41
C LEU A 137 7.43 -16.23 4.30
N GLU A 138 7.63 -17.29 5.09
CA GLU A 138 6.66 -18.39 5.18
C GLU A 138 5.33 -17.94 5.80
N ARG A 139 5.40 -17.15 6.87
CA ARG A 139 4.21 -16.61 7.53
C ARG A 139 3.42 -15.65 6.63
N PHE A 140 4.13 -14.78 5.91
CA PHE A 140 3.57 -13.80 4.98
C PHE A 140 3.75 -14.25 3.53
N SER A 141 3.11 -15.37 3.17
CA SER A 141 3.28 -16.06 1.88
C SER A 141 2.90 -15.25 0.63
N GLY A 142 2.28 -14.08 0.80
CA GLY A 142 1.99 -13.14 -0.29
C GLY A 142 3.21 -12.34 -0.79
N ILE A 143 4.37 -12.43 -0.11
CA ILE A 143 5.58 -11.62 -0.36
C ILE A 143 6.69 -12.41 -1.07
#